data_AF-A0A5C8JC39-F1
#
_entry.id   AF-A0A5C8JC39-F1
#
_cell.length_a   1.000
_cell.length_b   1.000
_cell.length_c   1.000
_cell.angle_alpha   90.00
_cell.angle_beta   90.00
_cell.angle_gamma   90.00
#
_symmetry.space_group_name_H-M   'P 1'
#
loop_
_entity.id
_entity.type
_entity.pdbx_description
1 polymer ?
#
loop_
_entity_poly.entity_id
_entity_poly.type
_entity_poly.pdbx_seq_one_letter_code
_entity_poly.pdbx_strand_id
1 'polypeptide(L)'
;MKSKILIVAGLLALSGTTAAHASTETAQNPLAQAFDRAAAAYDVPRDLLVALAYAESRLDGHRGEPSASGGYGIMHLVSNPTAKTLEQAAKLTSKPVAALKSDDAANVLGGAAVLRAEADELGLGAAQRDDLGRWYPAVAAYAHAANDATARIYADAVYETLAAGVDARGVQVKPRAVQPDQGEYAEQPRALAAAVDYPGALWVAANSANYAVSSRPSSDRIDRIVVHVMQGTYAGSISWFQNPAAKSSSHYLVRSSDGQITQMVREKDRAFHAKDWNRRSVGIEHEGFVDNASWFTDQMYRASAALTRNIADRYGIPKDRTHIVGHVEVPGNDHTDPGPHWDWAKYMSYVTGGGVNPHTPEKVCGSGFKVIDSAALGTAGTVYLLYNTTTGSNCVTTIKRTSLGTATATNAYLEVQGSARKTDSGNFSYYAGPVTAQAAGKCVKWGGKAGSSTYDSPFEHCG
;
A
#
# COMPACT_ATOMS: atom_id res chain seq x y z
N MET A 1 31.20 27.81 91.84
CA MET A 1 31.70 26.44 92.03
C MET A 1 30.78 25.46 91.31
N LYS A 2 31.37 24.62 90.45
CA LYS A 2 30.82 23.43 89.78
C LYS A 2 29.71 23.62 88.72
N SER A 3 30.20 23.53 87.49
CA SER A 3 29.63 23.30 86.16
C SER A 3 28.15 22.95 86.01
N LYS A 4 27.46 23.76 85.20
CA LYS A 4 26.37 23.34 84.32
C LYS A 4 26.99 22.76 83.04
N ILE A 5 26.77 21.48 82.76
CA ILE A 5 27.07 20.89 81.45
C ILE A 5 25.79 20.98 80.62
N LEU A 6 25.83 21.83 79.59
CA LEU A 6 24.84 21.95 78.54
C LEU A 6 25.07 20.81 77.54
N ILE A 7 24.03 20.01 77.28
CA ILE A 7 24.02 19.01 76.22
C ILE A 7 23.79 19.75 74.90
N VAL A 8 24.83 19.83 74.07
CA VAL A 8 24.72 20.27 72.66
C VAL A 8 24.50 19.02 71.82
N ALA A 9 23.27 18.81 71.37
CA ALA A 9 22.92 17.80 70.38
C ALA A 9 23.45 18.26 69.00
N GLY A 10 24.50 17.59 68.52
CA GLY A 10 24.99 17.77 67.16
C GLY A 10 24.00 17.18 66.15
N LEU A 11 23.43 18.02 65.30
CA LEU A 11 22.71 17.61 64.09
C LEU A 11 23.67 16.85 63.15
N LEU A 12 23.41 15.57 62.96
CA LEU A 12 23.99 14.79 61.87
C LEU A 12 23.28 15.21 60.57
N ALA A 13 23.95 16.02 59.74
CA ALA A 13 23.50 16.28 58.38
C ALA A 13 23.77 15.03 57.53
N LEU A 14 22.74 14.22 57.28
CA LEU A 14 22.81 13.16 56.26
C LEU A 14 22.98 13.83 54.90
N SER A 15 24.19 13.76 54.36
CA SER A 15 24.49 14.09 52.99
C SER A 15 23.78 13.07 52.11
N GLY A 16 22.67 13.47 51.49
CA GLY A 16 22.00 12.68 50.48
C GLY A 16 22.94 12.50 49.29
N THR A 17 23.57 11.34 49.18
CA THR A 17 24.13 10.86 47.92
C THR A 17 22.94 10.61 47.00
N THR A 18 22.63 11.57 46.14
CA THR A 18 21.87 11.31 44.92
C THR A 18 22.69 10.34 44.10
N ALA A 19 22.45 9.05 44.28
CA ALA A 19 22.84 8.05 43.30
C ALA A 19 22.15 8.45 42.00
N ALA A 20 22.95 9.07 41.13
CA ALA A 20 22.63 9.28 39.73
C ALA A 20 22.13 7.93 39.22
N HIS A 21 20.81 7.85 39.00
CA HIS A 21 20.24 6.80 38.21
C HIS A 21 20.87 6.97 36.84
N ALA A 22 21.84 6.11 36.55
CA ALA A 22 22.39 5.94 35.23
C ALA A 22 21.21 5.89 34.26
N SER A 23 21.30 6.76 33.27
CA SER A 23 20.43 6.92 32.13
C SER A 23 19.86 5.58 31.70
N THR A 24 18.54 5.52 31.59
CA THR A 24 17.83 4.49 30.83
C THR A 24 18.37 4.46 29.40
N GLU A 25 19.36 3.61 29.14
CA GLU A 25 19.58 3.07 27.80
C GLU A 25 18.29 2.35 27.41
N THR A 26 17.57 2.96 26.49
CA THR A 26 16.46 2.33 25.79
C THR A 26 16.95 1.00 25.23
N ALA A 27 16.42 -0.12 25.73
CA ALA A 27 16.69 -1.43 25.15
C ALA A 27 16.29 -1.37 23.67
N GLN A 28 17.29 -1.29 22.79
CA GLN A 28 17.08 -1.17 21.35
C GLN A 28 16.31 -2.39 20.85
N ASN A 29 15.38 -2.15 19.92
CA ASN A 29 14.53 -3.19 19.35
C ASN A 29 15.38 -4.35 18.75
N PRO A 30 15.15 -5.62 19.12
CA PRO A 30 15.97 -6.75 18.66
C PRO A 30 16.00 -6.93 17.13
N LEU A 31 14.91 -6.60 16.44
CA LEU A 31 14.85 -6.65 14.97
C LEU A 31 15.69 -5.52 14.36
N ALA A 32 15.61 -4.30 14.91
CA ALA A 32 16.48 -3.20 14.47
C ALA A 32 17.98 -3.56 14.61
N GLN A 33 18.36 -4.18 15.73
CA GLN A 33 19.73 -4.68 15.95
C GLN A 33 20.11 -5.83 14.99
N ALA A 34 19.15 -6.65 14.55
CA ALA A 34 19.41 -7.68 13.55
C ALA A 34 19.79 -7.05 12.20
N PHE A 35 19.09 -6.00 11.77
CA PHE A 35 19.47 -5.24 10.58
C PHE A 35 20.84 -4.59 10.71
N ASP A 36 21.15 -3.96 11.85
CA ASP A 36 22.48 -3.36 12.10
C ASP A 36 23.60 -4.40 11.97
N ARG A 37 23.43 -5.56 12.62
CA ARG A 37 24.42 -6.65 12.58
C ARG A 37 24.56 -7.25 11.19
N ALA A 38 23.46 -7.46 10.47
CA ALA A 38 23.50 -8.04 9.14
C ALA A 38 24.13 -7.08 8.12
N ALA A 39 23.78 -5.80 8.19
CA ALA A 39 24.40 -4.74 7.41
C ALA A 39 25.91 -4.69 7.61
N ALA A 40 26.37 -4.68 8.87
CA ALA A 40 27.79 -4.69 9.18
C ALA A 40 28.51 -5.98 8.77
N ALA A 41 27.87 -7.14 8.93
CA ALA A 41 28.49 -8.44 8.62
C ALA A 41 28.74 -8.66 7.13
N TYR A 42 27.85 -8.16 6.27
CA TYR A 42 27.93 -8.34 4.82
C TYR A 42 28.26 -7.07 4.06
N ASP A 43 28.50 -5.97 4.77
CA ASP A 43 28.85 -4.66 4.18
C ASP A 43 27.80 -4.28 3.10
N VAL A 44 26.53 -4.36 3.53
CA VAL A 44 25.34 -3.94 2.79
C VAL A 44 24.72 -2.72 3.50
N PRO A 45 24.21 -1.70 2.80
CA PRO A 45 23.59 -0.55 3.44
C PRO A 45 22.34 -0.94 4.24
N ARG A 46 22.37 -0.66 5.54
CA ARG A 46 21.30 -1.02 6.49
C ARG A 46 19.91 -0.58 6.02
N ASP A 47 19.77 0.69 5.64
CA ASP A 47 18.46 1.25 5.28
C ASP A 47 17.91 0.66 3.98
N LEU A 48 18.79 0.27 3.05
CA LEU A 48 18.40 -0.47 1.85
C LEU A 48 17.92 -1.88 2.21
N LEU A 49 18.64 -2.57 3.10
CA LEU A 49 18.26 -3.90 3.58
C LEU A 49 16.90 -3.88 4.30
N VAL A 50 16.61 -2.84 5.09
CA VAL A 50 15.29 -2.65 5.71
C VAL A 50 14.22 -2.36 4.66
N ALA A 51 14.48 -1.50 3.67
CA ALA A 51 13.53 -1.20 2.61
C ALA A 51 13.20 -2.45 1.79
N LEU A 52 14.20 -3.27 1.48
CA LEU A 52 14.06 -4.57 0.84
C LEU A 52 13.15 -5.49 1.66
N ALA A 53 13.46 -5.68 2.94
CA ALA A 53 12.67 -6.49 3.87
C ALA A 53 11.22 -5.99 4.02
N TYR A 54 11.02 -4.67 4.01
CA TYR A 54 9.70 -4.09 4.10
C TYR A 54 8.89 -4.30 2.81
N ALA A 55 9.52 -4.18 1.65
CA ALA A 55 8.90 -4.52 0.36
C ALA A 55 8.59 -6.03 0.26
N GLU A 56 9.42 -6.87 0.87
CA GLU A 56 9.31 -8.33 0.82
C GLU A 56 8.34 -8.96 1.80
N SER A 57 8.11 -8.34 2.95
CA SER A 57 7.22 -8.93 3.95
C SER A 57 6.62 -7.94 4.93
N ARG A 58 6.83 -6.63 4.73
CA ARG A 58 6.54 -5.59 5.75
C ARG A 58 7.18 -5.87 7.09
N LEU A 59 8.37 -6.47 7.05
CA LEU A 59 9.07 -6.94 8.23
C LEU A 59 8.30 -8.03 8.99
N ASP A 60 7.33 -8.73 8.40
CA ASP A 60 6.63 -9.87 9.02
C ASP A 60 7.37 -11.17 8.67
N GLY A 61 7.79 -11.93 9.68
CA GLY A 61 8.43 -13.23 9.49
C GLY A 61 7.46 -14.39 9.24
N HIS A 62 6.15 -14.12 9.27
CA HIS A 62 5.07 -15.09 9.10
C HIS A 62 5.21 -16.35 9.98
N ARG A 63 5.79 -16.19 11.18
CA ARG A 63 6.09 -17.28 12.13
C ARG A 63 6.88 -18.45 11.52
N GLY A 64 7.61 -18.20 10.43
CA GLY A 64 8.40 -19.17 9.69
C GLY A 64 7.62 -20.13 8.79
N GLU A 65 6.31 -19.89 8.61
CA GLU A 65 5.53 -20.59 7.61
C GLU A 65 5.87 -20.07 6.20
N PRO A 66 5.84 -20.92 5.16
CA PRO A 66 6.10 -20.49 3.80
C PRO A 66 4.96 -19.62 3.27
N SER A 67 5.32 -18.63 2.46
CA SER A 67 4.41 -18.06 1.48
C SER A 67 4.03 -19.08 0.40
N ALA A 68 2.97 -18.78 -0.38
CA ALA A 68 2.54 -19.63 -1.49
C ALA A 68 3.67 -19.93 -2.52
N SER A 69 4.66 -19.04 -2.64
CA SER A 69 5.82 -19.21 -3.54
C SER A 69 7.00 -19.96 -2.93
N GLY A 70 6.89 -20.42 -1.68
CA GLY A 70 7.96 -21.10 -0.95
C GLY A 70 9.00 -20.16 -0.35
N GLY A 71 8.70 -18.86 -0.23
CA GLY A 71 9.53 -17.87 0.47
C GLY A 71 9.26 -17.82 1.97
N TYR A 72 10.30 -17.61 2.76
CA TYR A 72 10.28 -17.67 4.23
C TYR A 72 10.86 -16.43 4.89
N GLY A 73 10.25 -16.04 6.02
CA GLY A 73 10.75 -14.99 6.91
C GLY A 73 10.76 -13.59 6.31
N ILE A 74 11.39 -12.67 7.03
CA ILE A 74 11.38 -11.22 6.75
C ILE A 74 11.97 -10.83 5.38
N MET A 75 12.92 -11.61 4.89
CA MET A 75 13.65 -11.38 3.64
C MET A 75 13.13 -12.23 2.48
N HIS A 76 12.02 -12.95 2.68
CA HIS A 76 11.40 -13.85 1.70
C HIS A 76 12.41 -14.82 1.06
N LEU A 77 13.21 -15.52 1.88
CA LEU A 77 14.18 -16.49 1.36
C LEU A 77 13.45 -17.70 0.76
N VAL A 78 13.61 -17.91 -0.54
CA VAL A 78 12.84 -18.85 -1.36
C VAL A 78 13.51 -20.22 -1.44
N SER A 79 12.71 -21.27 -1.27
CA SER A 79 13.03 -22.62 -1.70
C SER A 79 11.89 -23.19 -2.55
N ASN A 80 12.08 -23.18 -3.87
CA ASN A 80 11.16 -23.78 -4.84
C ASN A 80 11.95 -24.36 -6.03
N PRO A 81 11.31 -24.93 -7.07
CA PRO A 81 12.04 -25.54 -8.20
C PRO A 81 12.90 -24.59 -9.04
N THR A 82 12.65 -23.28 -8.99
CA THR A 82 13.30 -22.29 -9.85
C THR A 82 14.20 -21.30 -9.09
N ALA A 83 13.99 -21.12 -7.79
CA ALA A 83 14.80 -20.26 -6.92
C ALA A 83 15.16 -20.97 -5.62
N LYS A 84 16.41 -20.82 -5.18
CA LYS A 84 17.04 -21.53 -4.05
C LYS A 84 17.81 -20.59 -3.11
N THR A 85 17.28 -19.39 -2.89
CA THR A 85 17.93 -18.38 -2.04
C THR A 85 17.97 -18.78 -0.57
N LEU A 86 17.04 -19.60 -0.09
CA LEU A 86 17.09 -20.14 1.27
C LEU A 86 18.30 -21.07 1.47
N GLU A 87 18.56 -21.95 0.51
CA GLU A 87 19.73 -22.83 0.53
C GLU A 87 21.03 -22.05 0.32
N GLN A 88 21.03 -21.05 -0.55
CA GLN A 88 22.16 -20.12 -0.73
C GLN A 88 22.46 -19.37 0.57
N ALA A 89 21.45 -18.80 1.23
CA ALA A 89 21.60 -18.13 2.52
C ALA A 89 22.16 -19.08 3.60
N ALA A 90 21.69 -20.34 3.63
CA ALA A 90 22.22 -21.36 4.56
C ALA A 90 23.71 -21.60 4.33
N LYS A 91 24.13 -21.72 3.06
CA LYS A 91 25.53 -21.90 2.69
C LYS A 91 26.38 -20.68 3.06
N LEU A 92 25.93 -19.47 2.71
CA LEU A 92 26.69 -18.24 2.91
C LEU A 92 26.85 -17.88 4.41
N THR A 93 25.80 -18.11 5.20
CA THR A 93 25.79 -17.77 6.63
C THR A 93 26.21 -18.92 7.54
N SER A 94 26.34 -20.14 7.01
CA SER A 94 26.46 -21.38 7.78
C SER A 94 25.34 -21.60 8.81
N LYS A 95 24.17 -20.96 8.61
CA LYS A 95 23.00 -21.15 9.47
C LYS A 95 22.17 -22.36 9.03
N PRO A 96 21.57 -23.10 9.98
CA PRO A 96 20.59 -24.13 9.64
C PRO A 96 19.40 -23.53 8.90
N VAL A 97 18.91 -24.24 7.87
CA VAL A 97 17.70 -23.87 7.12
C VAL A 97 16.52 -23.61 8.05
N ALA A 98 16.34 -24.42 9.10
CA ALA A 98 15.27 -24.24 10.08
C ALA A 98 15.31 -22.86 10.76
N ALA A 99 16.51 -22.38 11.15
CA ALA A 99 16.67 -21.07 11.76
C ALA A 99 16.38 -19.95 10.75
N LEU A 100 16.83 -20.11 9.50
CA LEU A 100 16.54 -19.14 8.43
C LEU A 100 15.05 -19.05 8.10
N LYS A 101 14.25 -20.09 8.37
CA LYS A 101 12.81 -20.04 8.20
C LYS A 101 12.12 -19.24 9.31
N SER A 102 12.42 -19.53 10.57
CA SER A 102 11.60 -19.10 11.71
C SER A 102 12.19 -18.01 12.61
N ASP A 103 13.49 -17.73 12.52
CA ASP A 103 14.15 -16.70 13.33
C ASP A 103 14.40 -15.44 12.50
N ASP A 104 13.75 -14.34 12.90
CA ASP A 104 13.81 -13.05 12.20
C ASP A 104 15.26 -12.58 12.01
N ALA A 105 16.14 -12.73 13.01
CA ALA A 105 17.51 -12.26 12.93
C ALA A 105 18.40 -13.14 12.04
N ALA A 106 18.19 -14.46 12.07
CA ALA A 106 18.83 -15.41 11.17
C ALA A 106 18.43 -15.11 9.72
N ASN A 107 17.13 -14.90 9.48
CA ASN A 107 16.59 -14.63 8.16
C ASN A 107 17.11 -13.30 7.59
N VAL A 108 17.13 -12.22 8.38
CA VAL A 108 17.74 -10.93 7.99
C VAL A 108 19.22 -11.10 7.65
N LEU A 109 19.98 -11.88 8.44
CA LEU A 109 21.38 -12.18 8.11
C LEU A 109 21.52 -12.95 6.80
N GLY A 110 20.61 -13.91 6.54
CA GLY A 110 20.56 -14.68 5.30
C GLY A 110 20.27 -13.82 4.07
N GLY A 111 19.27 -12.94 4.15
CA GLY A 111 18.95 -12.01 3.08
C GLY A 111 20.08 -11.02 2.79
N ALA A 112 20.74 -10.48 3.82
CA ALA A 112 21.92 -9.64 3.66
C ALA A 112 23.05 -10.37 2.93
N ALA A 113 23.28 -11.65 3.27
CA ALA A 113 24.30 -12.47 2.62
C ALA A 113 23.99 -12.72 1.14
N VAL A 114 22.74 -13.04 0.81
CA VAL A 114 22.31 -13.25 -0.58
C VAL A 114 22.42 -11.94 -1.37
N LEU A 115 21.89 -10.81 -0.86
CA LEU A 115 22.01 -9.51 -1.51
C LEU A 115 23.48 -9.12 -1.76
N ARG A 116 24.36 -9.42 -0.79
CA ARG A 116 25.79 -9.17 -0.97
C ARG A 116 26.41 -10.06 -2.05
N ALA A 117 26.02 -11.33 -2.12
CA ALA A 117 26.50 -12.23 -3.16
C ALA A 117 26.10 -11.75 -4.57
N GLU A 118 24.86 -11.28 -4.75
CA GLU A 118 24.41 -10.68 -6.01
C GLU A 118 25.26 -9.43 -6.37
N ALA A 119 25.54 -8.57 -5.39
CA ALA A 119 26.37 -7.40 -5.61
C ALA A 119 27.82 -7.75 -5.98
N ASP A 120 28.40 -8.78 -5.35
CA ASP A 120 29.75 -9.26 -5.67
C ASP A 120 29.80 -9.88 -7.08
N GLU A 121 28.78 -10.64 -7.49
CA GLU A 121 28.67 -11.21 -8.84
C GLU A 121 28.58 -10.14 -9.92
N LEU A 122 27.88 -9.03 -9.63
CA LEU A 122 27.78 -7.85 -10.49
C LEU A 122 29.03 -6.94 -10.44
N GLY A 123 30.06 -7.31 -9.65
CA GLY A 123 31.32 -6.58 -9.56
C GLY A 123 31.26 -5.28 -8.76
N LEU A 124 30.30 -5.14 -7.83
CA LEU A 124 30.17 -3.95 -6.99
C LEU A 124 31.29 -3.88 -5.95
N GLY A 125 32.31 -3.06 -6.22
CA GLY A 125 33.49 -2.92 -5.39
C GLY A 125 33.22 -2.22 -4.05
N ALA A 126 34.12 -2.41 -3.08
CA ALA A 126 33.97 -1.87 -1.72
C ALA A 126 33.71 -0.36 -1.67
N ALA A 127 34.47 0.42 -2.44
CA ALA A 127 34.30 1.88 -2.47
C ALA A 127 32.94 2.33 -3.07
N GLN A 128 32.27 1.46 -3.82
CA GLN A 128 30.98 1.77 -4.46
C GLN A 128 29.80 1.38 -3.58
N ARG A 129 30.00 0.54 -2.55
CA ARG A 129 28.92 0.03 -1.69
C ARG A 129 28.31 1.09 -0.78
N ASP A 130 29.00 2.21 -0.55
CA ASP A 130 28.44 3.36 0.18
C ASP A 130 27.41 4.16 -0.64
N ASP A 131 27.40 4.00 -1.97
CA ASP A 131 26.43 4.65 -2.84
C ASP A 131 25.18 3.76 -3.01
N LEU A 132 24.11 4.14 -2.31
CA LEU A 132 22.81 3.46 -2.40
C LEU A 132 22.28 3.34 -3.83
N GLY A 133 22.61 4.25 -4.75
CA GLY A 133 22.17 4.17 -6.14
C GLY A 133 22.78 2.97 -6.87
N ARG A 134 24.00 2.57 -6.53
CA ARG A 134 24.77 1.50 -7.19
C ARG A 134 24.27 0.10 -6.88
N TRP A 135 23.46 -0.06 -5.84
CA TRP A 135 22.90 -1.35 -5.43
C TRP A 135 21.70 -1.79 -6.26
N TYR A 136 21.14 -0.92 -7.11
CA TYR A 136 19.90 -1.21 -7.81
C TYR A 136 19.96 -2.51 -8.64
N PRO A 137 21.03 -2.79 -9.42
CA PRO A 137 21.14 -4.05 -10.14
C PRO A 137 21.18 -5.29 -9.23
N ALA A 138 21.83 -5.20 -8.07
CA ALA A 138 21.86 -6.29 -7.09
C ALA A 138 20.49 -6.53 -6.44
N VAL A 139 19.74 -5.45 -6.17
CA VAL A 139 18.35 -5.55 -5.68
C VAL A 139 17.44 -6.16 -6.76
N ALA A 140 17.61 -5.80 -8.03
CA ALA A 140 16.87 -6.40 -9.13
C ALA A 140 17.18 -7.90 -9.28
N ALA A 141 18.45 -8.29 -9.15
CA ALA A 141 18.89 -9.69 -9.19
C ALA A 141 18.35 -10.52 -8.01
N TYR A 142 18.32 -9.93 -6.80
CA TYR A 142 17.77 -10.56 -5.59
C TYR A 142 16.32 -11.05 -5.75
N ALA A 143 15.54 -10.41 -6.63
CA ALA A 143 14.17 -10.82 -6.94
C ALA A 143 14.08 -12.23 -7.54
N HIS A 144 15.17 -12.72 -8.15
CA HIS A 144 15.23 -13.92 -8.99
C HIS A 144 14.05 -14.02 -9.96
N ALA A 145 13.73 -12.88 -10.58
CA ALA A 145 12.61 -12.75 -11.48
C ALA A 145 12.86 -13.50 -12.80
N ALA A 146 11.78 -13.92 -13.47
CA ALA A 146 11.89 -14.65 -14.73
C ALA A 146 12.36 -13.78 -15.91
N ASN A 147 12.35 -12.45 -15.78
CA ASN A 147 12.82 -11.49 -16.78
C ASN A 147 13.15 -10.12 -16.15
N ASP A 148 13.94 -9.33 -16.87
CA ASP A 148 14.48 -8.04 -16.41
C ASP A 148 13.40 -6.98 -16.17
N ALA A 149 12.27 -7.03 -16.89
CA ALA A 149 11.17 -6.09 -16.65
C ALA A 149 10.52 -6.32 -15.28
N THR A 150 10.33 -7.58 -14.87
CA THR A 150 9.87 -7.91 -13.52
C THR A 150 10.93 -7.54 -12.48
N ALA A 151 12.21 -7.82 -12.74
CA ALA A 151 13.31 -7.44 -11.85
C ALA A 151 13.37 -5.92 -11.61
N ARG A 152 13.14 -5.13 -12.67
CA ARG A 152 13.00 -3.66 -12.57
C ARG A 152 11.84 -3.25 -11.67
N ILE A 153 10.66 -3.85 -11.84
CA ILE A 153 9.48 -3.52 -11.01
C ILE A 153 9.75 -3.81 -9.53
N TYR A 154 10.41 -4.95 -9.25
CA TYR A 154 10.84 -5.31 -7.90
C TYR A 154 11.77 -4.25 -7.31
N ALA A 155 12.84 -3.90 -8.04
CA ALA A 155 13.81 -2.92 -7.57
C ALA A 155 13.19 -1.52 -7.42
N ASP A 156 12.34 -1.09 -8.36
CA ASP A 156 11.59 0.17 -8.24
C ASP A 156 10.75 0.21 -6.94
N ALA A 157 10.08 -0.89 -6.56
CA ALA A 157 9.31 -0.96 -5.31
C ALA A 157 10.17 -0.82 -4.03
N VAL A 158 11.39 -1.36 -4.05
CA VAL A 158 12.34 -1.21 -2.92
C VAL A 158 12.82 0.23 -2.80
N TYR A 159 13.15 0.89 -3.92
CA TYR A 159 13.58 2.28 -3.91
C TYR A 159 12.45 3.27 -3.62
N GLU A 160 11.21 2.96 -4.03
CA GLU A 160 10.00 3.68 -3.60
C GLU A 160 9.82 3.58 -2.07
N THR A 161 10.03 2.39 -1.51
CA THR A 161 9.99 2.16 -0.05
C THR A 161 11.05 2.98 0.68
N LEU A 162 12.28 3.01 0.16
CA LEU A 162 13.38 3.82 0.72
C LEU A 162 13.08 5.33 0.65
N ALA A 163 12.49 5.78 -0.45
CA ALA A 163 12.06 7.17 -0.63
C ALA A 163 10.96 7.56 0.35
N ALA A 164 10.00 6.68 0.62
CA ALA A 164 8.92 6.88 1.58
C ALA A 164 9.38 6.77 3.05
N GLY A 165 10.43 6.00 3.31
CA GLY A 165 10.87 5.64 4.66
C GLY A 165 10.06 4.49 5.26
N VAL A 166 10.54 3.95 6.37
CA VAL A 166 9.91 2.84 7.10
C VAL A 166 9.79 3.21 8.57
N ASP A 167 8.61 3.03 9.15
CA ASP A 167 8.38 3.08 10.60
C ASP A 167 7.43 1.95 10.98
N ALA A 168 8.00 0.77 11.21
CA ALA A 168 7.23 -0.45 11.43
C ALA A 168 8.00 -1.42 12.33
N ARG A 169 7.27 -2.12 13.22
CA ARG A 169 7.82 -3.10 14.18
C ARG A 169 9.02 -2.58 15.00
N GLY A 170 9.10 -1.26 15.23
CA GLY A 170 10.22 -0.61 15.94
C GLY A 170 11.53 -0.54 15.14
N VAL A 171 11.47 -0.74 13.83
CA VAL A 171 12.55 -0.45 12.88
C VAL A 171 12.21 0.85 12.16
N GLN A 172 13.17 1.78 12.13
CA GLN A 172 13.02 3.07 11.47
C GLN A 172 14.05 3.27 10.36
N VAL A 173 13.58 3.83 9.25
CA VAL A 173 14.36 4.36 8.13
C VAL A 173 13.76 5.71 7.78
N LYS A 174 14.58 6.76 7.80
CA LYS A 174 14.11 8.09 7.43
C LYS A 174 13.83 8.12 5.92
N PRO A 175 12.77 8.81 5.46
CA PRO A 175 12.52 9.00 4.04
C PRO A 175 13.74 9.56 3.33
N ARG A 176 14.23 8.86 2.30
CA ARG A 176 15.40 9.27 1.53
C ARG A 176 15.23 8.92 0.07
N ALA A 177 14.90 9.92 -0.75
CA ALA A 177 14.94 9.75 -2.20
C ALA A 177 16.39 9.50 -2.64
N VAL A 178 16.60 8.37 -3.34
CA VAL A 178 17.88 8.00 -3.94
C VAL A 178 17.65 7.93 -5.45
N GLN A 179 18.57 8.49 -6.23
CA GLN A 179 18.57 8.28 -7.68
C GLN A 179 19.18 6.91 -7.96
N PRO A 180 18.41 5.90 -8.40
CA PRO A 180 18.97 4.58 -8.68
C PRO A 180 19.84 4.61 -9.94
N ASP A 181 20.97 3.90 -9.91
CA ASP A 181 21.70 3.54 -11.12
C ASP A 181 21.11 2.24 -11.66
N GLN A 182 20.15 2.39 -12.58
CA GLN A 182 19.38 1.27 -13.08
C GLN A 182 20.19 0.33 -13.99
N GLY A 183 21.40 0.71 -14.43
CA GLY A 183 22.22 -0.11 -15.33
C GLY A 183 21.43 -0.61 -16.54
N GLU A 184 21.51 -1.91 -16.82
CA GLU A 184 20.79 -2.58 -17.92
C GLU A 184 19.26 -2.53 -17.79
N TYR A 185 18.73 -2.33 -16.58
CA TYR A 185 17.30 -2.24 -16.34
C TYR A 185 16.72 -0.89 -16.77
N ALA A 186 17.54 0.13 -17.06
CA ALA A 186 17.09 1.48 -17.42
C ALA A 186 16.19 1.50 -18.68
N GLU A 187 16.43 0.59 -19.61
CA GLU A 187 15.67 0.46 -20.87
C GLU A 187 14.45 -0.46 -20.72
N GLN A 188 14.36 -1.24 -19.64
CA GLN A 188 13.24 -2.13 -19.41
C GLN A 188 11.98 -1.33 -19.08
N PRO A 189 10.81 -1.65 -19.61
CA PRO A 189 9.62 -0.83 -19.38
C PRO A 189 9.20 -0.84 -17.89
N ARG A 190 8.95 0.35 -17.31
CA ARG A 190 8.31 0.51 -15.98
C ARG A 190 6.90 -0.08 -15.92
N ALA A 191 6.27 -0.19 -17.09
CA ALA A 191 5.01 -0.86 -17.35
C ALA A 191 5.12 -1.45 -18.76
N LEU A 192 5.05 -2.78 -18.91
CA LEU A 192 5.09 -3.38 -20.25
C LEU A 192 3.89 -2.86 -21.05
N ALA A 193 4.13 -2.18 -22.18
CA ALA A 193 3.10 -1.57 -23.00
C ALA A 193 2.28 -2.63 -23.78
N ALA A 194 1.57 -3.50 -23.07
CA ALA A 194 0.41 -4.20 -23.60
C ALA A 194 -0.81 -3.36 -23.25
N ALA A 195 -1.79 -3.25 -24.16
CA ALA A 195 -3.02 -2.50 -23.92
C ALA A 195 -3.86 -3.16 -22.82
N VAL A 196 -3.53 -3.00 -21.54
CA VAL A 196 -4.18 -3.63 -20.37
C VAL A 196 -5.70 -3.47 -20.41
N ASP A 197 -6.42 -4.41 -19.81
CA ASP A 197 -7.89 -4.37 -19.78
C ASP A 197 -8.35 -3.30 -18.77
N TYR A 198 -7.69 -3.15 -17.62
CA TYR A 198 -7.93 -2.06 -16.66
C TYR A 198 -6.98 -0.87 -16.89
N PRO A 199 -7.49 0.33 -17.22
CA PRO A 199 -6.64 1.51 -17.40
C PRO A 199 -5.84 1.85 -16.14
N GLY A 200 -4.52 2.02 -16.31
CA GLY A 200 -3.60 2.36 -15.21
C GLY A 200 -3.02 1.15 -14.47
N ALA A 201 -3.39 -0.08 -14.83
CA ALA A 201 -2.64 -1.26 -14.37
C ALA A 201 -1.26 -1.32 -15.04
N LEU A 202 -0.25 -1.79 -14.31
CA LEU A 202 0.98 -2.31 -14.90
C LEU A 202 0.68 -3.63 -15.60
N TRP A 203 1.40 -3.97 -16.66
CA TRP A 203 1.34 -5.30 -17.26
C TRP A 203 2.59 -6.09 -16.89
N VAL A 204 2.41 -7.32 -16.40
CA VAL A 204 3.49 -8.30 -16.23
C VAL A 204 2.93 -9.67 -16.56
N ALA A 205 3.21 -10.20 -17.74
CA ALA A 205 2.59 -11.46 -18.18
C ALA A 205 2.93 -12.61 -17.23
N ALA A 206 1.91 -13.37 -16.82
CA ALA A 206 2.08 -14.69 -16.24
C ALA A 206 2.68 -15.65 -17.28
N ASN A 207 3.27 -16.75 -16.81
CA ASN A 207 3.77 -17.78 -17.72
C ASN A 207 2.62 -18.40 -18.52
N SER A 208 2.84 -18.64 -19.81
CA SER A 208 1.84 -19.31 -20.68
C SER A 208 1.40 -20.70 -20.17
N ALA A 209 2.20 -21.35 -19.31
CA ALA A 209 1.85 -22.61 -18.66
C ALA A 209 0.86 -22.47 -17.48
N ASN A 210 0.54 -21.24 -17.06
CA ASN A 210 -0.26 -20.94 -15.88
C ASN A 210 -1.65 -20.34 -16.21
N TYR A 211 -2.01 -20.23 -17.50
CA TYR A 211 -3.34 -19.85 -17.94
C TYR A 211 -3.69 -20.54 -19.25
N ALA A 212 -4.97 -20.54 -19.63
CA ALA A 212 -5.41 -21.05 -20.92
C ALA A 212 -5.89 -19.90 -21.82
N VAL A 213 -5.32 -19.81 -23.02
CA VAL A 213 -5.80 -18.87 -24.04
C VAL A 213 -7.28 -19.16 -24.35
N SER A 214 -8.08 -18.11 -24.44
CA SER A 214 -9.52 -18.22 -24.67
C SER A 214 -10.06 -17.00 -25.43
N SER A 215 -11.34 -17.07 -25.81
CA SER A 215 -12.06 -16.00 -26.51
C SER A 215 -13.18 -15.43 -25.64
N ARG A 216 -13.06 -15.45 -24.31
CA ARG A 216 -14.06 -14.86 -23.41
C ARG A 216 -14.22 -13.36 -23.69
N PRO A 217 -15.42 -12.80 -23.55
CA PRO A 217 -16.64 -13.45 -23.06
C PRO A 217 -17.44 -14.24 -24.12
N SER A 218 -16.94 -14.39 -25.36
CA SER A 218 -17.69 -15.07 -26.43
C SER A 218 -17.79 -16.59 -26.25
N SER A 219 -16.75 -17.24 -25.70
CA SER A 219 -16.76 -18.69 -25.44
C SER A 219 -17.47 -19.04 -24.12
N ASP A 220 -17.18 -18.29 -23.06
CA ASP A 220 -17.78 -18.40 -21.74
C ASP A 220 -18.05 -16.99 -21.23
N ARG A 221 -19.27 -16.74 -20.73
CA ARG A 221 -19.60 -15.48 -20.09
C ARG A 221 -18.72 -15.27 -18.85
N ILE A 222 -18.13 -14.09 -18.75
CA ILE A 222 -17.53 -13.61 -17.50
C ILE A 222 -18.66 -13.01 -16.66
N ASP A 223 -19.00 -13.66 -15.56
CA ASP A 223 -20.16 -13.29 -14.73
C ASP A 223 -19.84 -13.10 -13.25
N ARG A 224 -18.56 -13.20 -12.87
CA ARG A 224 -18.15 -13.05 -11.47
C ARG A 224 -16.72 -12.55 -11.33
N ILE A 225 -16.45 -12.03 -10.14
CA ILE A 225 -15.13 -11.58 -9.71
C ILE A 225 -14.81 -12.34 -8.42
N VAL A 226 -13.66 -13.01 -8.39
CA VAL A 226 -13.18 -13.74 -7.21
C VAL A 226 -12.06 -12.94 -6.56
N VAL A 227 -12.28 -12.61 -5.28
CA VAL A 227 -11.33 -11.92 -4.41
C VAL A 227 -10.49 -12.97 -3.70
N HIS A 228 -9.17 -12.82 -3.84
CA HIS A 228 -8.17 -13.68 -3.25
C HIS A 228 -7.24 -12.90 -2.32
N VAL A 229 -6.56 -13.62 -1.44
CA VAL A 229 -5.39 -13.12 -0.69
C VAL A 229 -4.19 -14.00 -1.02
N MET A 230 -3.08 -13.38 -1.40
CA MET A 230 -1.92 -14.05 -1.99
C MET A 230 -1.26 -15.09 -1.06
N GLN A 231 -1.43 -14.96 0.26
CA GLN A 231 -0.61 -15.64 1.26
C GLN A 231 0.89 -15.41 0.98
N GLY A 232 1.22 -14.16 0.69
CA GLY A 232 2.51 -13.74 0.17
C GLY A 232 2.50 -12.29 -0.29
N THR A 233 3.62 -11.87 -0.87
CA THR A 233 3.84 -10.47 -1.26
C THR A 233 3.58 -10.21 -2.73
N TYR A 234 3.42 -8.93 -3.05
CA TYR A 234 3.10 -8.48 -4.40
C TYR A 234 4.15 -8.94 -5.40
N ALA A 235 5.43 -8.66 -5.13
CA ALA A 235 6.51 -9.04 -6.04
C ALA A 235 6.77 -10.56 -6.04
N GLY A 236 6.67 -11.21 -4.88
CA GLY A 236 6.75 -12.67 -4.78
C GLY A 236 5.66 -13.40 -5.57
N SER A 237 4.45 -12.83 -5.61
CA SER A 237 3.32 -13.39 -6.39
C SER A 237 3.48 -13.17 -7.89
N ILE A 238 4.03 -12.02 -8.32
CA ILE A 238 4.41 -11.80 -9.71
C ILE A 238 5.43 -12.86 -10.17
N SER A 239 6.49 -13.06 -9.38
CA SER A 239 7.51 -14.07 -9.67
C SER A 239 6.90 -15.48 -9.72
N TRP A 240 6.02 -15.83 -8.78
CA TRP A 240 5.34 -17.12 -8.73
C TRP A 240 4.50 -17.39 -9.98
N PHE A 241 3.70 -16.42 -10.44
CA PHE A 241 2.89 -16.59 -11.64
C PHE A 241 3.70 -16.62 -12.93
N GLN A 242 4.98 -16.22 -12.92
CA GLN A 242 5.93 -16.41 -14.03
C GLN A 242 6.65 -17.76 -14.00
N ASN A 243 6.58 -18.49 -12.89
CA ASN A 243 7.13 -19.84 -12.78
C ASN A 243 6.21 -20.87 -13.49
N PRO A 244 6.66 -21.57 -14.55
CA PRO A 244 5.84 -22.54 -15.26
C PRO A 244 5.43 -23.77 -14.42
N ALA A 245 6.10 -24.00 -13.28
CA ALA A 245 5.76 -25.06 -12.34
C ALA A 245 4.63 -24.68 -11.38
N ALA A 246 4.28 -23.40 -11.26
CA ALA A 246 3.25 -22.93 -10.32
C ALA A 246 1.85 -23.47 -10.66
N LYS A 247 1.54 -23.61 -11.95
CA LYS A 247 0.22 -24.03 -12.45
C LYS A 247 -0.94 -23.21 -11.86
N SER A 248 -0.65 -21.96 -11.53
CA SER A 248 -1.56 -21.00 -10.90
C SER A 248 -1.26 -19.59 -11.40
N SER A 249 -2.30 -18.78 -11.58
CA SER A 249 -2.20 -17.36 -11.92
C SER A 249 -3.48 -16.61 -11.60
N SER A 250 -3.39 -15.31 -11.40
CA SER A 250 -4.54 -14.40 -11.35
C SER A 250 -4.53 -13.43 -12.54
N HIS A 251 -5.68 -12.77 -12.77
CA HIS A 251 -5.74 -11.70 -13.76
C HIS A 251 -5.09 -10.43 -13.21
N TYR A 252 -5.34 -10.10 -11.94
CA TYR A 252 -4.84 -8.89 -11.30
C TYR A 252 -4.24 -9.16 -9.92
N LEU A 253 -3.24 -8.37 -9.55
CA LEU A 253 -2.62 -8.31 -8.23
C LEU A 253 -2.73 -6.88 -7.72
N VAL A 254 -3.04 -6.72 -6.43
CA VAL A 254 -3.17 -5.42 -5.75
C VAL A 254 -2.15 -5.33 -4.62
N ARG A 255 -1.24 -4.36 -4.74
CA ARG A 255 -0.22 -4.07 -3.72
C ARG A 255 -0.86 -3.41 -2.51
N SER A 256 -0.46 -3.86 -1.32
CA SER A 256 -1.06 -3.43 -0.07
C SER A 256 -0.67 -2.01 0.33
N SER A 257 0.53 -1.55 -0.02
CA SER A 257 1.08 -0.27 0.49
C SER A 257 0.41 0.95 -0.10
N ASP A 258 0.10 0.89 -1.40
CA ASP A 258 -0.37 2.03 -2.19
C ASP A 258 -1.55 1.70 -3.12
N GLY A 259 -1.96 0.43 -3.19
CA GLY A 259 -3.01 -0.02 -4.09
C GLY A 259 -2.57 -0.12 -5.56
N GLN A 260 -1.27 -0.18 -5.86
CA GLN A 260 -0.81 -0.43 -7.23
C GLN A 260 -1.41 -1.73 -7.78
N ILE A 261 -1.87 -1.70 -9.03
CA ILE A 261 -2.47 -2.85 -9.70
C ILE A 261 -1.54 -3.33 -10.80
N THR A 262 -1.20 -4.62 -10.80
CA THR A 262 -0.57 -5.31 -11.92
C THR A 262 -1.55 -6.30 -12.54
N GLN A 263 -1.72 -6.24 -13.85
CA GLN A 263 -2.42 -7.23 -14.64
C GLN A 263 -1.43 -8.26 -15.19
N MET A 264 -1.72 -9.54 -14.99
CA MET A 264 -0.86 -10.65 -15.41
C MET A 264 -1.46 -11.58 -16.44
N VAL A 265 -2.78 -11.68 -16.50
CA VAL A 265 -3.52 -12.44 -17.52
C VAL A 265 -4.61 -11.55 -18.09
N ARG A 266 -4.80 -11.60 -19.41
CA ARG A 266 -5.91 -10.90 -20.07
C ARG A 266 -7.23 -11.45 -19.58
N GLU A 267 -8.21 -10.60 -19.35
CA GLU A 267 -9.56 -11.03 -18.91
C GLU A 267 -10.20 -12.00 -19.92
N LYS A 268 -9.86 -11.92 -21.21
CA LYS A 268 -10.31 -12.89 -22.22
C LYS A 268 -9.77 -14.31 -21.98
N ASP A 269 -8.57 -14.43 -21.42
CA ASP A 269 -7.85 -15.70 -21.19
C ASP A 269 -8.11 -16.22 -19.79
N ARG A 270 -8.17 -17.53 -19.60
CA ARG A 270 -8.54 -18.15 -18.31
C ARG A 270 -7.32 -18.29 -17.41
N ALA A 271 -7.14 -17.36 -16.49
CA ALA A 271 -6.18 -17.51 -15.39
C ALA A 271 -6.53 -18.73 -14.51
N PHE A 272 -5.53 -19.38 -13.92
CA PHE A 272 -5.74 -20.54 -13.04
C PHE A 272 -5.80 -20.11 -11.56
N HIS A 273 -6.97 -19.66 -11.08
CA HIS A 273 -7.13 -19.11 -9.72
C HIS A 273 -8.27 -19.71 -8.88
N ALA A 274 -9.30 -20.30 -9.48
CA ALA A 274 -10.56 -20.66 -8.81
C ALA A 274 -11.23 -21.92 -9.42
N LYS A 275 -10.45 -22.97 -9.70
CA LYS A 275 -10.95 -24.27 -10.23
C LYS A 275 -11.90 -24.10 -11.43
N ASP A 276 -13.07 -24.72 -11.43
CA ASP A 276 -14.06 -24.63 -12.51
C ASP A 276 -14.58 -23.20 -12.75
N TRP A 277 -14.40 -22.29 -11.80
CA TRP A 277 -14.80 -20.89 -11.99
C TRP A 277 -13.81 -20.10 -12.84
N ASN A 278 -12.59 -20.60 -13.08
CA ASN A 278 -11.61 -20.02 -14.01
C ASN A 278 -12.22 -19.64 -15.37
N ARG A 279 -13.21 -20.40 -15.86
CA ARG A 279 -13.88 -20.14 -17.14
C ARG A 279 -14.81 -18.93 -17.12
N ARG A 280 -15.37 -18.55 -15.98
CA ARG A 280 -16.42 -17.52 -15.85
C ARG A 280 -16.06 -16.37 -14.93
N SER A 281 -14.86 -16.37 -14.35
CA SER A 281 -14.41 -15.34 -13.41
C SER A 281 -13.21 -14.53 -13.91
N VAL A 282 -13.12 -13.33 -13.35
CA VAL A 282 -11.86 -12.59 -13.19
C VAL A 282 -11.38 -12.78 -11.75
N GLY A 283 -10.09 -13.00 -11.56
CA GLY A 283 -9.44 -13.19 -10.26
C GLY A 283 -8.64 -11.94 -9.88
N ILE A 284 -8.74 -11.52 -8.62
CA ILE A 284 -7.99 -10.39 -8.07
C ILE A 284 -7.31 -10.84 -6.78
N GLU A 285 -5.98 -10.84 -6.80
CA GLU A 285 -5.11 -11.22 -5.68
C GLU A 285 -4.73 -9.99 -4.87
N HIS A 286 -4.86 -10.08 -3.55
CA HIS A 286 -4.52 -9.00 -2.61
C HIS A 286 -3.29 -9.39 -1.80
N GLU A 287 -2.27 -8.55 -1.83
CA GLU A 287 -1.03 -8.77 -1.09
C GLU A 287 -1.29 -8.91 0.41
N GLY A 288 -0.74 -9.96 1.03
CA GLY A 288 -0.75 -10.15 2.46
C GLY A 288 -1.11 -11.55 2.91
N PHE A 289 -1.45 -11.65 4.19
CA PHE A 289 -1.74 -12.90 4.90
C PHE A 289 -3.09 -12.83 5.62
N VAL A 290 -3.90 -13.87 5.47
CA VAL A 290 -5.31 -13.94 5.94
C VAL A 290 -5.46 -13.80 7.46
N ASP A 291 -4.40 -14.04 8.22
CA ASP A 291 -4.34 -13.99 9.68
C ASP A 291 -3.77 -12.68 10.23
N ASN A 292 -3.48 -11.70 9.36
CA ASN A 292 -2.93 -10.41 9.76
C ASN A 292 -3.68 -9.24 9.09
N ALA A 293 -4.59 -8.62 9.84
CA ALA A 293 -5.44 -7.52 9.36
C ALA A 293 -4.69 -6.27 8.86
N SER A 294 -3.43 -6.05 9.27
CA SER A 294 -2.64 -4.87 8.88
C SER A 294 -2.30 -4.83 7.38
N TRP A 295 -2.41 -5.97 6.69
CA TRP A 295 -2.26 -6.06 5.24
C TRP A 295 -3.45 -5.48 4.47
N PHE A 296 -4.64 -5.39 5.06
CA PHE A 296 -5.83 -4.91 4.34
C PHE A 296 -6.00 -3.40 4.49
N THR A 297 -5.12 -2.65 3.83
CA THR A 297 -5.09 -1.19 3.91
C THR A 297 -6.28 -0.55 3.18
N ASP A 298 -6.62 0.68 3.58
CA ASP A 298 -7.66 1.47 2.91
C ASP A 298 -7.34 1.69 1.42
N GLN A 299 -6.07 1.89 1.08
CA GLN A 299 -5.60 2.11 -0.28
C GLN A 299 -5.83 0.87 -1.15
N MET A 300 -5.47 -0.32 -0.64
CA MET A 300 -5.75 -1.59 -1.31
C MET A 300 -7.25 -1.79 -1.55
N TYR A 301 -8.08 -1.62 -0.51
CA TYR A 301 -9.54 -1.77 -0.64
C TYR A 301 -10.11 -0.82 -1.70
N ARG A 302 -9.68 0.44 -1.73
CA ARG A 302 -10.16 1.43 -2.71
C ARG A 302 -9.72 1.11 -4.13
N ALA A 303 -8.45 0.76 -4.33
CA ALA A 303 -7.90 0.41 -5.63
C ALA A 303 -8.59 -0.84 -6.20
N SER A 304 -8.67 -1.89 -5.39
CA SER A 304 -9.36 -3.13 -5.77
C SER A 304 -10.85 -2.92 -6.03
N ALA A 305 -11.52 -2.09 -5.22
CA ALA A 305 -12.92 -1.78 -5.47
C ALA A 305 -13.13 -1.00 -6.78
N ALA A 306 -12.21 -0.11 -7.14
CA ALA A 306 -12.25 0.60 -8.42
C ALA A 306 -12.05 -0.35 -9.61
N LEU A 307 -11.09 -1.27 -9.50
CA LEU A 307 -10.88 -2.36 -10.45
C LEU A 307 -12.14 -3.23 -10.59
N THR A 308 -12.70 -3.68 -9.47
CA THR A 308 -13.91 -4.49 -9.43
C THR A 308 -15.11 -3.78 -10.04
N ARG A 309 -15.31 -2.49 -9.78
CA ARG A 309 -16.35 -1.68 -10.45
C ARG A 309 -16.16 -1.68 -11.95
N ASN A 310 -14.94 -1.44 -12.41
CA ASN A 310 -14.62 -1.35 -13.82
C ASN A 310 -14.85 -2.70 -14.55
N ILE A 311 -14.44 -3.82 -13.96
CA ILE A 311 -14.71 -5.17 -14.48
C ILE A 311 -16.23 -5.42 -14.51
N ALA A 312 -16.92 -5.09 -13.42
CA ALA A 312 -18.36 -5.30 -13.31
C ALA A 312 -19.15 -4.49 -14.35
N ASP A 313 -18.78 -3.22 -14.57
CA ASP A 313 -19.38 -2.38 -15.60
C ASP A 313 -19.08 -2.91 -17.01
N ARG A 314 -17.86 -3.36 -17.27
CA ARG A 314 -17.44 -3.90 -18.58
C ARG A 314 -18.24 -5.15 -18.99
N TYR A 315 -18.51 -6.05 -18.05
CA TYR A 315 -19.18 -7.34 -18.34
C TYR A 315 -20.64 -7.40 -17.88
N GLY A 316 -21.19 -6.29 -17.37
CA GLY A 316 -22.57 -6.25 -16.86
C GLY A 316 -22.79 -7.18 -15.66
N ILE A 317 -21.80 -7.27 -14.76
CA ILE A 317 -21.87 -8.07 -13.54
C ILE A 317 -22.57 -7.24 -12.46
N PRO A 318 -23.63 -7.74 -11.81
CA PRO A 318 -24.22 -7.07 -10.66
C PRO A 318 -23.20 -6.89 -9.52
N LYS A 319 -23.17 -5.70 -8.93
CA LYS A 319 -22.21 -5.34 -7.85
C LYS A 319 -22.71 -5.81 -6.48
N ASP A 320 -22.92 -7.11 -6.34
CA ASP A 320 -23.41 -7.77 -5.12
C ASP A 320 -22.51 -8.94 -4.70
N ARG A 321 -22.79 -9.51 -3.52
CA ARG A 321 -22.03 -10.62 -2.95
C ARG A 321 -22.32 -11.99 -3.59
N THR A 322 -23.27 -12.07 -4.51
CA THR A 322 -23.52 -13.30 -5.29
C THR A 322 -22.61 -13.41 -6.50
N HIS A 323 -22.12 -12.28 -7.02
CA HIS A 323 -21.22 -12.22 -8.18
C HIS A 323 -19.80 -11.76 -7.83
N ILE A 324 -19.63 -10.97 -6.77
CA ILE A 324 -18.32 -10.63 -6.21
C ILE A 324 -18.15 -11.50 -4.98
N VAL A 325 -17.31 -12.52 -5.07
CA VAL A 325 -17.16 -13.60 -4.10
C VAL A 325 -15.72 -13.70 -3.61
N GLY A 326 -15.50 -14.26 -2.42
CA GLY A 326 -14.20 -14.71 -1.96
C GLY A 326 -13.87 -16.09 -2.52
N HIS A 327 -12.59 -16.44 -2.55
CA HIS A 327 -12.16 -17.76 -3.00
C HIS A 327 -12.75 -18.91 -2.16
N VAL A 328 -12.92 -18.70 -0.86
CA VAL A 328 -13.58 -19.63 0.08
C VAL A 328 -15.04 -19.92 -0.29
N GLU A 329 -15.69 -19.05 -1.06
CA GLU A 329 -17.08 -19.22 -1.51
C GLU A 329 -17.18 -19.95 -2.86
N VAL A 330 -16.05 -20.27 -3.49
CA VAL A 330 -16.00 -21.02 -4.75
C VAL A 330 -16.29 -22.50 -4.47
N PRO A 331 -17.30 -23.11 -5.11
CA PRO A 331 -17.63 -24.52 -4.92
C PRO A 331 -16.46 -25.46 -5.24
N GLY A 332 -16.25 -26.45 -4.38
CA GLY A 332 -15.18 -27.44 -4.54
C GLY A 332 -13.79 -26.91 -4.21
N ASN A 333 -13.68 -25.67 -3.69
CA ASN A 333 -12.43 -25.11 -3.24
C ASN A 333 -12.04 -25.59 -1.84
N ASP A 334 -10.73 -25.65 -1.58
CA ASP A 334 -10.09 -26.04 -0.33
C ASP A 334 -9.29 -24.90 0.31
N HIS A 335 -9.34 -23.70 -0.29
CA HIS A 335 -8.73 -22.51 0.28
C HIS A 335 -9.69 -21.71 1.17
N THR A 336 -9.11 -20.93 2.09
CA THR A 336 -9.82 -20.14 3.09
C THR A 336 -9.77 -18.63 2.84
N ASP A 337 -9.08 -18.18 1.79
CA ASP A 337 -8.94 -16.77 1.44
C ASP A 337 -10.28 -16.19 0.91
N PRO A 338 -10.58 -14.89 1.14
CA PRO A 338 -9.69 -13.84 1.66
C PRO A 338 -9.57 -13.81 3.20
N GLY A 339 -10.14 -14.79 3.91
CA GLY A 339 -9.95 -14.95 5.35
C GLY A 339 -10.83 -14.06 6.23
N PRO A 340 -10.75 -14.23 7.56
CA PRO A 340 -11.65 -13.60 8.52
C PRO A 340 -11.44 -12.08 8.66
N HIS A 341 -10.27 -11.58 8.25
CA HIS A 341 -9.92 -10.16 8.35
C HIS A 341 -10.30 -9.33 7.11
N TRP A 342 -10.82 -9.98 6.06
CA TRP A 342 -11.36 -9.26 4.91
C TRP A 342 -12.73 -8.66 5.24
N ASP A 343 -12.80 -7.33 5.28
CA ASP A 343 -14.00 -6.57 5.57
C ASP A 343 -14.85 -6.41 4.30
N TRP A 344 -15.74 -7.38 4.09
CA TRP A 344 -16.69 -7.35 2.98
C TRP A 344 -17.61 -6.14 2.98
N ALA A 345 -18.04 -5.65 4.15
CA ALA A 345 -18.93 -4.51 4.24
C ALA A 345 -18.22 -3.25 3.73
N LYS A 346 -17.00 -3.00 4.21
CA LYS A 346 -16.15 -1.92 3.73
C LYS A 346 -15.85 -2.04 2.24
N TYR A 347 -15.41 -3.21 1.79
CA TYR A 347 -15.08 -3.42 0.39
C TYR A 347 -16.27 -3.17 -0.53
N MET A 348 -17.43 -3.76 -0.21
CA MET A 348 -18.65 -3.58 -1.00
C MET A 348 -19.20 -2.16 -0.93
N SER A 349 -18.97 -1.43 0.17
CA SER A 349 -19.28 0.00 0.26
C SER A 349 -18.52 0.80 -0.80
N TYR A 350 -17.23 0.49 -1.03
CA TYR A 350 -16.47 1.10 -2.11
C TYR A 350 -16.90 0.58 -3.48
N VAL A 351 -17.16 -0.72 -3.65
CA VAL A 351 -17.58 -1.28 -4.94
C VAL A 351 -18.93 -0.70 -5.40
N THR A 352 -19.90 -0.53 -4.50
CA THR A 352 -21.21 0.05 -4.84
C THR A 352 -21.19 1.59 -4.90
N GLY A 353 -20.05 2.20 -4.59
CA GLY A 353 -19.88 3.65 -4.56
C GLY A 353 -20.50 4.32 -3.32
N GLY A 354 -21.02 3.57 -2.36
CA GLY A 354 -21.53 4.07 -1.09
C GLY A 354 -20.50 4.00 0.02
N GLY A 355 -19.49 4.89 0.00
CA GLY A 355 -18.53 5.03 1.11
C GLY A 355 -18.71 6.36 1.84
N VAL A 356 -18.17 6.47 3.05
CA VAL A 356 -17.98 7.78 3.71
C VAL A 356 -16.83 8.49 3.01
N ASN A 357 -17.04 9.72 2.56
CA ASN A 357 -15.97 10.54 2.01
C ASN A 357 -14.96 10.86 3.12
N PRO A 358 -13.65 10.57 2.94
CA PRO A 358 -12.65 10.86 3.97
C PRO A 358 -12.43 12.36 4.22
N HIS A 359 -13.03 13.23 3.39
CA HIS A 359 -13.00 14.67 3.53
C HIS A 359 -14.34 15.20 4.05
N THR A 360 -14.28 15.94 5.15
CA THR A 360 -15.41 16.74 5.65
C THR A 360 -15.31 18.17 5.09
N PRO A 361 -16.43 18.91 4.97
CA PRO A 361 -16.40 20.28 4.48
C PRO A 361 -15.50 21.20 5.34
N GLU A 362 -15.46 21.00 6.66
CA GLU A 362 -14.59 21.76 7.57
C GLU A 362 -13.11 21.46 7.35
N LYS A 363 -12.75 20.20 7.09
CA LYS A 363 -11.35 19.83 6.78
C LYS A 363 -10.89 20.44 5.47
N VAL A 364 -11.79 20.53 4.48
CA VAL A 364 -11.50 21.13 3.17
C VAL A 364 -11.37 22.65 3.26
N CYS A 365 -12.29 23.33 3.96
CA CYS A 365 -12.25 24.79 4.12
C CYS A 365 -11.20 25.28 5.13
N GLY A 366 -10.77 24.42 6.05
CA GLY A 366 -9.74 24.72 7.04
C GLY A 366 -10.29 25.22 8.37
N SER A 367 -9.37 25.51 9.30
CA SER A 367 -9.70 25.88 10.68
C SER A 367 -10.58 27.14 10.75
N GLY A 368 -11.53 27.15 11.70
CA GLY A 368 -12.43 28.28 11.96
C GLY A 368 -13.66 28.36 11.05
N PHE A 369 -13.73 27.59 9.96
CA PHE A 369 -14.94 27.47 9.16
C PHE A 369 -15.96 26.54 9.82
N LYS A 370 -17.23 26.95 9.79
CA LYS A 370 -18.38 26.16 10.23
C LYS A 370 -19.42 26.11 9.13
N VAL A 371 -20.02 24.93 8.91
CA VAL A 371 -21.13 24.78 7.97
C VAL A 371 -22.29 25.66 8.43
N ILE A 372 -22.76 26.52 7.52
CA ILE A 372 -23.93 27.37 7.72
C ILE A 372 -25.09 26.97 6.80
N ASP A 373 -24.79 26.26 5.70
CA ASP A 373 -25.81 25.72 4.80
C ASP A 373 -25.28 24.55 3.95
N SER A 374 -26.18 23.75 3.38
CA SER A 374 -25.84 22.64 2.48
C SER A 374 -26.99 22.25 1.55
N ALA A 375 -26.66 21.77 0.36
CA ALA A 375 -27.63 21.28 -0.61
C ALA A 375 -27.22 19.91 -1.19
N ALA A 376 -28.18 18.98 -1.23
CA ALA A 376 -27.97 17.66 -1.80
C ALA A 376 -27.89 17.72 -3.32
N LEU A 377 -26.86 17.10 -3.91
CA LEU A 377 -26.70 16.94 -5.36
C LEU A 377 -27.21 15.55 -5.78
N GLY A 378 -28.48 15.28 -5.46
CA GLY A 378 -29.05 13.92 -5.55
C GLY A 378 -28.27 12.93 -4.68
N THR A 379 -27.99 11.74 -5.21
CA THR A 379 -27.14 10.73 -4.55
C THR A 379 -25.64 10.95 -4.80
N ALA A 380 -25.26 11.86 -5.71
CA ALA A 380 -23.88 12.02 -6.16
C ALA A 380 -22.97 12.74 -5.16
N GLY A 381 -23.53 13.64 -4.35
CA GLY A 381 -22.76 14.44 -3.40
C GLY A 381 -23.62 15.42 -2.62
N THR A 382 -22.96 16.30 -1.88
CA THR A 382 -23.54 17.44 -1.18
C THR A 382 -22.60 18.63 -1.35
N VAL A 383 -23.14 19.79 -1.73
CA VAL A 383 -22.40 21.06 -1.69
C VAL A 383 -22.66 21.73 -0.35
N TYR A 384 -21.61 22.30 0.25
CA TYR A 384 -21.66 22.95 1.55
C TYR A 384 -21.21 24.40 1.43
N LEU A 385 -21.91 25.29 2.15
CA LEU A 385 -21.49 26.65 2.43
C LEU A 385 -21.02 26.72 3.89
N LEU A 386 -19.81 27.21 4.08
CA LEU A 386 -19.23 27.46 5.39
C LEU A 386 -18.90 28.94 5.58
N TYR A 387 -18.87 29.37 6.83
CA TYR A 387 -18.47 30.71 7.23
C TYR A 387 -17.46 30.67 8.38
N ASN A 388 -16.50 31.58 8.35
CA ASN A 388 -15.54 31.80 9.43
C ASN A 388 -15.75 33.20 10.01
N THR A 389 -16.32 33.25 11.21
CA THR A 389 -16.69 34.50 11.90
C THR A 389 -15.49 35.35 12.30
N THR A 390 -14.31 34.76 12.46
CA THR A 390 -13.07 35.49 12.79
C THR A 390 -12.52 36.26 11.58
N THR A 391 -12.64 35.68 10.38
CA THR A 391 -12.08 36.27 9.14
C THR A 391 -13.13 36.96 8.26
N GLY A 392 -14.42 36.76 8.54
CA GLY A 392 -15.50 37.30 7.72
C GLY A 392 -15.57 36.67 6.32
N SER A 393 -15.15 35.42 6.19
CA SER A 393 -15.02 34.72 4.91
C SER A 393 -15.99 33.55 4.78
N ASN A 394 -16.54 33.38 3.58
CA ASN A 394 -17.26 32.18 3.18
C ASN A 394 -16.33 31.21 2.44
N CYS A 395 -16.67 29.93 2.52
CA CYS A 395 -16.05 28.84 1.78
C CYS A 395 -17.12 27.94 1.20
N VAL A 396 -16.96 27.53 -0.06
CA VAL A 396 -17.82 26.53 -0.70
C VAL A 396 -17.00 25.32 -1.10
N THR A 397 -17.53 24.13 -0.81
CA THR A 397 -16.95 22.85 -1.23
C THR A 397 -18.04 21.85 -1.57
N THR A 398 -17.82 21.07 -2.62
CA THR A 398 -18.70 19.97 -3.03
C THR A 398 -18.06 18.65 -2.64
N ILE A 399 -18.66 17.94 -1.69
CA ILE A 399 -18.20 16.64 -1.21
C ILE A 399 -18.97 15.54 -1.94
N LYS A 400 -18.27 14.68 -2.67
CA LYS A 400 -18.89 13.54 -3.35
C LYS A 400 -19.40 12.53 -2.34
N ARG A 401 -20.51 11.86 -2.67
CA ARG A 401 -21.07 10.72 -1.92
C ARG A 401 -20.98 9.42 -2.71
N THR A 402 -20.87 9.51 -4.04
CA THR A 402 -20.61 8.35 -4.92
C THR A 402 -19.39 8.58 -5.78
N SER A 403 -18.92 7.51 -6.45
CA SER A 403 -17.71 7.54 -7.27
C SER A 403 -16.47 8.03 -6.49
N LEU A 404 -16.42 7.73 -5.18
CA LEU A 404 -15.31 8.11 -4.32
C LEU A 404 -14.01 7.44 -4.79
N GLY A 405 -12.95 8.23 -4.92
CA GLY A 405 -11.66 7.79 -5.45
C GLY A 405 -11.58 7.75 -6.98
N THR A 406 -12.70 7.88 -7.70
CA THR A 406 -12.72 7.95 -9.16
C THR A 406 -12.89 9.40 -9.59
N ALA A 407 -12.00 9.93 -10.44
CA ALA A 407 -12.11 11.31 -10.92
C ALA A 407 -13.35 11.47 -11.82
N THR A 408 -14.33 12.27 -11.38
CA THR A 408 -15.57 12.55 -12.12
C THR A 408 -15.89 14.03 -12.07
N ALA A 409 -16.62 14.53 -13.07
CA ALA A 409 -16.99 15.93 -13.19
C ALA A 409 -17.67 16.43 -11.91
N THR A 410 -16.99 17.35 -11.22
CA THR A 410 -17.41 17.93 -9.94
C THR A 410 -17.00 19.40 -9.92
N ASN A 411 -17.83 20.28 -9.35
CA ASN A 411 -17.45 21.68 -9.17
C ASN A 411 -18.03 22.25 -7.87
N ALA A 412 -17.45 23.36 -7.43
CA ALA A 412 -17.94 24.22 -6.37
C ALA A 412 -17.75 25.68 -6.81
N TYR A 413 -18.70 26.56 -6.51
CA TYR A 413 -18.56 27.98 -6.81
C TYR A 413 -19.06 28.86 -5.67
N LEU A 414 -18.48 30.06 -5.59
CA LEU A 414 -18.89 31.12 -4.68
C LEU A 414 -18.87 32.46 -5.43
N GLU A 415 -19.94 33.23 -5.27
CA GLU A 415 -20.13 34.53 -5.87
C GLU A 415 -20.62 35.49 -4.79
N VAL A 416 -19.79 36.46 -4.43
CA VAL A 416 -20.13 37.48 -3.44
C VAL A 416 -20.82 38.63 -4.16
N GLN A 417 -21.88 39.19 -3.59
CA GLN A 417 -22.63 40.28 -4.20
C GLN A 417 -21.70 41.44 -4.62
N GLY A 418 -21.78 41.83 -5.89
CA GLY A 418 -20.93 42.86 -6.48
C GLY A 418 -19.50 42.39 -6.84
N SER A 419 -19.22 41.10 -6.81
CA SER A 419 -17.93 40.49 -7.21
C SER A 419 -18.14 39.43 -8.28
N ALA A 420 -17.09 39.11 -9.05
CA ALA A 420 -17.14 38.02 -10.00
C ALA A 420 -17.23 36.65 -9.30
N ARG A 421 -17.96 35.71 -9.91
CA ARG A 421 -18.03 34.32 -9.45
C ARG A 421 -16.65 33.67 -9.51
N LYS A 422 -16.26 33.01 -8.42
CA LYS A 422 -15.12 32.09 -8.38
C LYS A 422 -15.63 30.66 -8.46
N THR A 423 -14.99 29.83 -9.28
CA THR A 423 -15.38 28.43 -9.48
C THR A 423 -14.14 27.55 -9.46
N ASP A 424 -14.22 26.45 -8.74
CA ASP A 424 -13.30 25.33 -8.88
C ASP A 424 -14.03 24.19 -9.61
N SER A 425 -13.52 23.76 -10.76
CA SER A 425 -14.19 22.80 -11.64
C SER A 425 -13.22 21.88 -12.35
N GLY A 426 -13.56 20.60 -12.42
CA GLY A 426 -12.73 19.58 -13.06
C GLY A 426 -13.26 18.18 -12.79
N ASN A 427 -12.42 17.19 -13.03
CA ASN A 427 -12.67 15.82 -12.62
C ASN A 427 -11.98 15.56 -11.28
N PHE A 428 -12.77 15.40 -10.22
CA PHE A 428 -12.24 15.22 -8.87
C PHE A 428 -12.59 13.86 -8.30
N SER A 429 -11.64 13.26 -7.58
CA SER A 429 -11.81 11.95 -6.94
C SER A 429 -12.71 11.99 -5.71
N TYR A 430 -12.68 13.08 -4.95
CA TYR A 430 -13.37 13.19 -3.65
C TYR A 430 -14.20 14.47 -3.47
N TYR A 431 -13.68 15.63 -3.85
CA TYR A 431 -14.38 16.91 -3.69
C TYR A 431 -13.85 17.96 -4.66
N ALA A 432 -14.64 19.01 -4.90
CA ALA A 432 -14.21 20.27 -5.52
C ALA A 432 -14.27 21.40 -4.49
N GLY A 433 -13.39 22.40 -4.61
CA GLY A 433 -13.13 23.43 -3.61
C GLY A 433 -11.83 23.17 -2.83
N PRO A 434 -11.49 24.00 -1.83
CA PRO A 434 -12.31 25.08 -1.30
C PRO A 434 -12.32 26.31 -2.20
N VAL A 435 -13.50 26.89 -2.43
CA VAL A 435 -13.62 28.23 -3.05
C VAL A 435 -13.92 29.24 -1.95
N THR A 436 -12.95 30.11 -1.65
CA THR A 436 -13.06 31.06 -0.53
C THR A 436 -13.12 32.52 -0.99
N ALA A 437 -13.89 33.32 -0.25
CA ALA A 437 -13.96 34.77 -0.43
C ALA A 437 -14.40 35.47 0.86
N GLN A 438 -13.86 36.67 1.10
CA GLN A 438 -14.35 37.55 2.16
C GLN A 438 -15.70 38.15 1.74
N ALA A 439 -16.70 38.04 2.61
CA ALA A 439 -18.08 38.38 2.29
C ALA A 439 -18.88 38.96 3.47
N ALA A 440 -18.23 39.29 4.59
CA ALA A 440 -18.88 39.93 5.73
C ALA A 440 -19.75 41.13 5.29
N GLY A 441 -21.01 41.13 5.70
CA GLY A 441 -21.99 42.17 5.38
C GLY A 441 -22.45 42.18 3.91
N LYS A 442 -22.23 41.10 3.15
CA LYS A 442 -22.68 40.94 1.77
C LYS A 442 -23.42 39.62 1.59
N CYS A 443 -24.43 39.59 0.72
CA CYS A 443 -25.04 38.33 0.31
C CYS A 443 -24.06 37.50 -0.54
N VAL A 444 -24.19 36.19 -0.46
CA VAL A 444 -23.44 35.24 -1.30
C VAL A 444 -24.38 34.35 -2.09
N LYS A 445 -23.95 34.00 -3.30
CA LYS A 445 -24.52 32.95 -4.14
C LYS A 445 -23.51 31.82 -4.22
N TRP A 446 -23.95 30.59 -4.00
CA TRP A 446 -23.08 29.44 -3.91
C TRP A 446 -23.73 28.24 -4.59
N GLY A 447 -22.93 27.24 -4.91
CA GLY A 447 -23.44 26.07 -5.58
C GLY A 447 -22.36 25.12 -6.03
N GLY A 448 -22.78 24.05 -6.68
CA GLY A 448 -21.90 22.96 -7.02
C GLY A 448 -22.56 21.92 -7.92
N LYS A 449 -21.73 21.02 -8.43
CA LYS A 449 -22.12 19.91 -9.28
C LYS A 449 -21.38 18.65 -8.88
N ALA A 450 -22.07 17.52 -8.92
CA ALA A 450 -21.47 16.18 -8.83
C ALA A 450 -22.23 15.25 -9.78
N GLY A 451 -21.53 14.67 -10.76
CA GLY A 451 -22.18 13.88 -11.81
C GLY A 451 -23.12 14.74 -12.67
N SER A 452 -24.38 14.33 -12.83
CA SER A 452 -25.42 15.09 -13.55
C SER A 452 -26.21 16.05 -12.65
N SER A 453 -26.03 16.00 -11.32
CA SER A 453 -26.77 16.81 -10.37
C SER A 453 -26.09 18.15 -10.13
N THR A 454 -26.86 19.24 -10.15
CA THR A 454 -26.37 20.61 -9.93
C THR A 454 -27.26 21.34 -8.94
N TYR A 455 -26.68 22.22 -8.14
CA TYR A 455 -27.37 23.16 -7.27
C TYR A 455 -26.79 24.56 -7.47
N ASP A 456 -27.66 25.54 -7.62
CA ASP A 456 -27.34 26.97 -7.67
C ASP A 456 -28.28 27.71 -6.73
N SER A 457 -27.76 28.33 -5.66
CA SER A 457 -28.56 29.15 -4.74
C SER A 457 -28.97 30.49 -5.38
N PRO A 458 -29.95 31.23 -4.83
CA PRO A 458 -30.04 32.68 -5.02
C PRO A 458 -28.92 33.41 -4.23
N PHE A 459 -28.88 34.75 -4.28
CA PHE A 459 -28.11 35.51 -3.28
C PHE A 459 -28.81 35.42 -1.93
N GLU A 460 -28.11 34.94 -0.92
CA GLU A 460 -28.61 34.68 0.44
C GLU A 460 -27.46 34.82 1.45
N HIS A 461 -27.70 34.51 2.73
CA HIS A 461 -26.70 34.62 3.81
C HIS A 461 -26.02 36.01 3.88
N CYS A 462 -26.82 37.08 3.95
CA CYS A 462 -26.39 38.48 3.83
C CYS A 462 -25.81 39.13 5.11
N GLY A 463 -25.06 38.37 5.91
CA GLY A 463 -24.64 38.73 7.27
C GLY A 463 -23.20 39.21 7.40
#